data_AF-A0A922CXZ2-F1
#
_entry.id   AF-A0A922CXZ2-F1
#
_cell.length_a   1.000
_cell.length_b   1.000
_cell.length_c   1.000
_cell.angle_alpha   90.00
_cell.angle_beta   90.00
_cell.angle_gamma   90.00
#
_symmetry.space_group_name_H-M   'P 1'
#
loop_
_entity.id
_entity.type
_entity.pdbx_description
1 polymer ?
#
loop_
_entity_poly.entity_id
_entity_poly.type
_entity_poly.pdbx_seq_one_letter_code
_entity_poly.pdbx_strand_id
1 'polypeptide(L)'
;MIFLSIILANLLFTSANLVLENDQCDAATKTCPDAAENTNDIKLLLYDVNPPEGFNLRRDVYMRFAIMLAEAQKDGKKENWRLVLPPWYNLFHWKSRVVKHEPMSWSYFFQVDALKSYAPVLEFNETFSQFTGNAIEIDVLYVLQNYKKLFEDGDYDDKWETTEDCYYDGEFWGYNNVTVKETVCVHYQGKISMLWELVALHPSAKTIMFSNGEIPLHTSYGTKVYWDCRKSMKFSKRLLDIADEYIKKELSCNKVKCDSYMAVHWRRQDFARSRGKDVPSPEQTAAQINKLLYEKRMDITGVFLATDATAEEIKKLKAALSRHSHEVKMFSPNHKDAMQLREGDYAVIDQIICSRAVYFIGTHESTFSFRIQEEREILGFPKETTFNRLCPDSGDCEKPARWTIVN
;
A
#
# COMPACT_ATOMS: atom_id res chain seq x y z
N MET A 1 50.68 33.99 51.43
CA MET A 1 51.73 34.80 50.77
C MET A 1 51.98 34.17 49.41
N ILE A 2 51.18 34.53 48.40
CA ILE A 2 51.53 35.43 47.27
C ILE A 2 52.87 35.11 46.59
N PHE A 3 52.80 34.65 45.33
CA PHE A 3 53.41 35.18 44.09
C PHE A 3 53.76 34.00 43.16
N LEU A 4 53.11 33.80 42.00
CA LEU A 4 53.07 34.55 40.72
C LEU A 4 54.12 34.05 39.72
N SER A 5 53.70 34.06 38.44
CA SER A 5 54.52 34.23 37.23
C SER A 5 55.02 32.98 36.50
N ILE A 6 55.05 32.86 35.17
CA ILE A 6 54.36 33.43 33.99
C ILE A 6 55.01 32.69 32.80
N ILE A 7 54.19 32.18 31.89
CA ILE A 7 54.28 32.15 30.41
C ILE A 7 55.68 32.00 29.75
N LEU A 8 55.85 31.00 28.86
CA LEU A 8 56.09 31.25 27.42
C LEU A 8 55.96 29.98 26.55
N ALA A 9 55.36 30.18 25.38
CA ALA A 9 55.05 29.20 24.33
C ALA A 9 56.25 28.93 23.40
N ASN A 10 56.23 27.80 22.69
CA ASN A 10 56.37 27.78 21.23
C ASN A 10 56.03 26.41 20.59
N LEU A 11 55.42 26.51 19.42
CA LEU A 11 54.93 25.46 18.52
C LEU A 11 56.04 24.65 17.83
N LEU A 12 55.74 23.41 17.39
CA LEU A 12 55.58 23.06 15.95
C LEU A 12 55.24 21.56 15.73
N PHE A 13 54.50 21.34 14.65
CA PHE A 13 53.79 20.15 14.18
C PHE A 13 54.67 18.95 13.80
N THR A 14 54.11 17.73 13.92
CA THR A 14 54.11 16.71 12.85
C THR A 14 52.97 15.70 13.06
N SER A 15 52.25 15.46 11.97
CA SER A 15 51.12 14.52 11.81
C SER A 15 51.59 13.08 11.71
N ALA A 16 50.87 12.14 12.33
CA ALA A 16 50.83 10.74 11.91
C ALA A 16 49.41 10.18 12.11
N ASN A 17 48.72 9.96 10.99
CA ASN A 17 47.51 9.15 10.92
C ASN A 17 47.85 7.72 11.36
N LEU A 18 47.11 7.20 12.34
CA LEU A 18 46.97 5.77 12.54
C LEU A 18 45.50 5.42 12.32
N VAL A 19 45.23 5.09 11.06
CA VAL A 19 44.09 4.28 10.65
C VAL A 19 44.30 2.92 11.31
N LEU A 20 43.42 2.55 12.24
CA LEU A 20 43.24 1.17 12.66
C LEU A 20 41.92 0.70 12.03
N GLU A 21 42.01 0.29 10.76
CA GLU A 21 41.13 -0.74 10.22
C GLU A 21 41.41 -2.02 10.99
N ASN A 22 40.40 -2.60 11.64
CA ASN A 22 40.51 -3.92 12.19
C ASN A 22 39.28 -4.74 11.83
N ASP A 23 39.18 -5.09 10.54
CA ASP A 23 38.34 -6.18 10.03
C ASP A 23 39.01 -7.52 10.37
N GLN A 24 38.84 -8.00 11.60
CA GLN A 24 39.22 -9.37 11.95
C GLN A 24 37.99 -10.27 12.02
N CYS A 25 37.95 -11.24 11.11
CA CYS A 25 36.97 -12.32 11.10
C CYS A 25 37.31 -13.37 12.17
N ASP A 26 36.35 -13.72 13.02
CA ASP A 26 36.50 -14.82 13.96
C ASP A 26 36.27 -16.17 13.24
N ALA A 27 37.34 -16.93 13.07
CA ALA A 27 37.32 -18.22 12.37
C ALA A 27 36.50 -19.31 13.12
N ALA A 28 36.06 -19.06 14.35
CA ALA A 28 35.31 -20.02 15.15
C ALA A 28 33.78 -20.04 14.87
N THR A 29 33.21 -18.97 14.28
CA THR A 29 31.73 -18.81 14.19
C THR A 29 31.15 -18.89 12.77
N LYS A 30 31.98 -18.94 11.71
CA LYS A 30 31.52 -18.91 10.30
C LYS A 30 30.53 -17.77 9.98
N THR A 31 30.54 -16.70 10.74
CA THR A 31 29.71 -15.52 10.49
C THR A 31 30.61 -14.30 10.49
N CYS A 32 30.88 -13.77 9.30
CA CYS A 32 31.31 -12.40 9.16
C CYS A 32 30.06 -11.51 9.27
N PRO A 33 30.11 -10.33 9.91
CA PRO A 33 29.13 -9.30 9.62
C PRO A 33 29.18 -9.07 8.11
N ASP A 34 28.02 -9.04 7.44
CA ASP A 34 27.95 -8.73 6.02
C ASP A 34 28.82 -7.50 5.75
N ALA A 35 29.79 -7.65 4.84
CA ALA A 35 30.64 -6.56 4.40
C ALA A 35 29.71 -5.39 4.10
N ALA A 36 29.91 -4.27 4.79
CA ALA A 36 29.11 -3.08 4.60
C ALA A 36 29.04 -2.80 3.09
N GLU A 37 27.83 -2.91 2.50
CA GLU A 37 27.61 -2.47 1.12
C GLU A 37 28.20 -1.07 1.01
N ASN A 38 29.11 -0.87 0.06
CA ASN A 38 29.73 0.42 -0.21
C ASN A 38 28.61 1.46 -0.44
N THR A 39 28.25 2.22 0.59
CA THR A 39 27.05 3.09 0.63
C THR A 39 27.11 4.27 -0.34
N ASN A 40 28.21 4.43 -1.09
CA ASN A 40 28.48 5.61 -1.91
C ASN A 40 27.83 5.59 -3.31
N ASP A 41 27.22 4.48 -3.75
CA ASP A 41 26.65 4.36 -5.10
C ASP A 41 25.18 3.88 -5.15
N ILE A 42 24.46 3.93 -4.01
CA ILE A 42 23.02 3.63 -3.98
C ILE A 42 22.25 4.74 -4.71
N LYS A 43 21.28 4.33 -5.53
CA LYS A 43 20.31 5.21 -6.20
C LYS A 43 18.91 4.98 -5.65
N LEU A 44 18.14 6.05 -5.48
CA LEU A 44 16.81 6.05 -4.90
C LEU A 44 15.76 6.30 -5.97
N LEU A 45 14.80 5.38 -6.05
CA LEU A 45 13.59 5.53 -6.85
C LEU A 45 12.43 5.84 -5.90
N LEU A 46 11.87 7.05 -6.00
CA LEU A 46 10.71 7.49 -5.25
C LEU A 46 9.50 7.57 -6.17
N TYR A 47 8.30 7.52 -5.59
CA TYR A 47 7.09 7.76 -6.33
C TYR A 47 5.99 8.32 -5.42
N ASP A 48 5.08 9.09 -6.01
CA ASP A 48 3.84 9.49 -5.36
C ASP A 48 2.65 9.21 -6.27
N VAL A 49 1.45 9.27 -5.71
CA VAL A 49 0.19 8.95 -6.37
C VAL A 49 -0.74 10.14 -6.20
N ASN A 50 -1.57 10.39 -7.21
CA ASN A 50 -2.57 11.46 -7.21
C ASN A 50 -3.33 11.55 -5.86
N PRO A 51 -3.45 12.73 -5.21
CA PRO A 51 -4.01 12.86 -3.86
C PRO A 51 -5.41 12.23 -3.63
N PRO A 52 -6.36 12.29 -4.58
CA PRO A 52 -7.66 11.63 -4.45
C PRO A 52 -7.58 10.10 -4.33
N GLU A 53 -6.45 9.48 -4.70
CA GLU A 53 -6.34 8.02 -4.71
C GLU A 53 -6.21 7.43 -3.31
N GLY A 54 -7.10 6.48 -3.02
CA GLY A 54 -7.21 5.84 -1.72
C GLY A 54 -6.12 4.81 -1.44
N PHE A 55 -6.04 4.41 -0.17
CA PHE A 55 -5.09 3.43 0.37
C PHE A 55 -4.93 2.16 -0.49
N ASN A 56 -6.03 1.59 -0.99
CA ASN A 56 -5.99 0.33 -1.72
C ASN A 56 -5.49 0.46 -3.16
N LEU A 57 -5.71 1.59 -3.83
CA LEU A 57 -5.10 1.81 -5.15
C LEU A 57 -3.60 2.05 -4.99
N ARG A 58 -3.17 2.82 -3.99
CA ARG A 58 -1.75 3.06 -3.69
C ARG A 58 -0.97 1.76 -3.44
N ARG A 59 -1.61 0.75 -2.84
CA ARG A 59 -1.06 -0.62 -2.71
C ARG A 59 -0.85 -1.31 -4.06
N ASP A 60 -1.79 -1.13 -4.99
CA ASP A 60 -1.63 -1.66 -6.34
C ASP A 60 -0.49 -0.94 -7.09
N VAL A 61 -0.37 0.38 -6.94
CA VAL A 61 0.73 1.17 -7.51
C VAL A 61 2.09 0.74 -6.95
N TYR A 62 2.19 0.48 -5.64
CA TYR A 62 3.41 -0.10 -5.05
C TYR A 62 3.86 -1.36 -5.79
N MET A 63 2.93 -2.27 -6.09
CA MET A 63 3.28 -3.51 -6.79
C MET A 63 3.85 -3.22 -8.18
N ARG A 64 3.34 -2.20 -8.89
CA ARG A 64 3.86 -1.82 -10.21
C ARG A 64 5.34 -1.44 -10.11
N PHE A 65 5.69 -0.55 -9.18
CA PHE A 65 7.08 -0.10 -8.99
C PHE A 65 7.99 -1.21 -8.45
N ALA A 66 7.50 -2.00 -7.49
CA ALA A 66 8.26 -3.10 -6.90
C ALA A 66 8.56 -4.20 -7.93
N ILE A 67 7.57 -4.56 -8.76
CA ILE A 67 7.74 -5.51 -9.87
C ILE A 67 8.73 -4.94 -10.90
N MET A 68 8.57 -3.66 -11.30
CA MET A 68 9.46 -3.02 -12.26
C MET A 68 10.94 -3.12 -11.83
N LEU A 69 11.23 -2.83 -10.56
CA LEU A 69 12.59 -2.88 -10.04
C LEU A 69 13.09 -4.32 -9.89
N ALA A 70 12.28 -5.20 -9.31
CA ALA A 70 12.67 -6.60 -9.10
C ALA A 70 12.98 -7.33 -10.42
N GLU A 71 12.17 -7.12 -11.47
CA GLU A 71 12.41 -7.73 -12.77
C GLU A 71 13.67 -7.17 -13.45
N ALA A 72 13.92 -5.85 -13.36
CA ALA A 72 15.16 -5.26 -13.88
C ALA A 72 16.41 -5.87 -13.21
N GLN A 73 16.37 -6.10 -11.90
CA GLN A 73 17.50 -6.67 -11.16
C GLN A 73 17.72 -8.16 -11.44
N LYS A 74 16.66 -8.93 -11.72
CA LYS A 74 16.81 -10.31 -12.18
C LYS A 74 17.58 -10.41 -13.50
N ASP A 75 17.49 -9.37 -14.34
CA ASP A 75 18.25 -9.25 -15.59
C ASP A 75 19.67 -8.69 -15.40
N GLY A 76 20.14 -8.52 -14.15
CA GLY A 76 21.44 -7.93 -13.83
C GLY A 76 21.50 -6.42 -14.13
N LYS A 77 20.35 -5.73 -14.16
CA LYS A 77 20.26 -4.28 -14.40
C LYS A 77 19.80 -3.57 -13.13
N LYS A 78 20.20 -2.31 -12.97
CA LYS A 78 19.71 -1.43 -11.89
C LYS A 78 19.97 -2.01 -10.47
N GLU A 79 21.05 -2.77 -10.29
CA GLU A 79 21.38 -3.46 -9.02
C GLU A 79 21.59 -2.48 -7.85
N ASN A 80 22.08 -1.27 -8.13
CA ASN A 80 22.29 -0.22 -7.13
C ASN A 80 21.03 0.61 -6.81
N TRP A 81 19.90 0.37 -7.49
CA TRP A 81 18.66 1.08 -7.21
C TRP A 81 17.93 0.46 -6.01
N ARG A 82 17.29 1.33 -5.22
CA ARG A 82 16.39 0.98 -4.11
C ARG A 82 15.06 1.70 -4.32
N LEU A 83 13.95 0.99 -4.13
CA LEU A 83 12.61 1.58 -4.18
C LEU A 83 12.26 2.14 -2.81
N VAL A 84 12.02 3.44 -2.72
CA VAL A 84 11.65 4.10 -1.48
C VAL A 84 10.14 4.06 -1.32
N LEU A 85 9.68 3.54 -0.18
CA LEU A 85 8.28 3.42 0.16
C LEU A 85 7.74 4.81 0.56
N PRO A 86 6.76 5.37 -0.18
CA PRO A 86 6.23 6.70 0.13
C PRO A 86 5.44 6.67 1.45
N PRO A 87 5.69 7.61 2.37
CA PRO A 87 4.91 7.69 3.61
C PRO A 87 3.41 7.82 3.35
N TRP A 88 2.60 7.20 4.21
CA TRP A 88 1.15 7.38 4.18
C TRP A 88 0.81 8.75 4.76
N TYR A 89 0.28 9.64 3.91
CA TYR A 89 -0.03 11.03 4.27
C TYR A 89 -1.32 11.49 3.56
N ASN A 90 -2.14 12.29 4.26
CA ASN A 90 -3.35 12.95 3.74
C ASN A 90 -4.27 12.10 2.83
N LEU A 91 -4.50 10.83 3.18
CA LEU A 91 -5.36 9.96 2.34
C LEU A 91 -6.81 10.44 2.34
N PHE A 92 -7.37 10.61 1.13
CA PHE A 92 -8.68 11.23 0.88
C PHE A 92 -9.85 10.67 1.71
N HIS A 93 -9.83 9.39 2.06
CA HIS A 93 -10.89 8.72 2.83
C HIS A 93 -10.69 8.75 4.35
N TRP A 94 -9.56 9.29 4.83
CA TRP A 94 -9.28 9.42 6.25
C TRP A 94 -9.82 10.78 6.70
N LYS A 95 -10.99 10.74 7.36
CA LYS A 95 -11.87 11.89 7.63
C LYS A 95 -11.45 12.68 8.86
N SER A 96 -10.49 12.22 9.66
CA SER A 96 -10.00 12.99 10.80
C SER A 96 -9.16 14.18 10.33
N ARG A 97 -9.83 15.29 10.01
CA ARG A 97 -9.21 16.60 9.77
C ARG A 97 -8.69 17.26 11.07
N VAL A 98 -8.91 16.61 12.22
CA VAL A 98 -8.67 17.19 13.56
C VAL A 98 -7.21 17.02 14.00
N VAL A 99 -6.48 16.07 13.41
CA VAL A 99 -5.06 15.84 13.71
C VAL A 99 -4.30 16.04 12.41
N LYS A 100 -3.31 16.94 12.38
CA LYS A 100 -2.33 16.95 11.29
C LYS A 100 -1.74 15.54 11.22
N HIS A 101 -2.03 14.79 10.17
CA HIS A 101 -1.50 13.44 10.03
C HIS A 101 -0.02 13.55 9.81
N GLU A 102 0.78 13.12 10.78
CA GLU A 102 2.20 12.93 10.54
C GLU A 102 2.40 11.83 9.49
N PRO A 103 3.42 11.96 8.62
CA PRO A 103 3.71 10.95 7.61
C PRO A 103 3.98 9.60 8.28
N MET A 104 3.28 8.55 7.86
CA MET A 104 3.41 7.23 8.47
C MET A 104 4.25 6.28 7.61
N SER A 105 5.14 5.54 8.27
CA SER A 105 5.89 4.44 7.67
C SER A 105 4.99 3.25 7.29
N TRP A 106 5.45 2.44 6.34
CA TRP A 106 4.75 1.23 5.90
C TRP A 106 4.65 0.15 6.97
N SER A 107 5.63 0.09 7.87
CA SER A 107 5.68 -0.79 9.04
C SER A 107 4.45 -0.72 9.95
N TYR A 108 3.70 0.38 9.92
CA TYR A 108 2.43 0.47 10.63
C TYR A 108 1.37 -0.51 10.10
N PHE A 109 1.35 -0.72 8.79
CA PHE A 109 0.34 -1.53 8.08
C PHE A 109 0.88 -2.85 7.56
N PHE A 110 2.17 -2.94 7.26
CA PHE A 110 2.80 -4.08 6.60
C PHE A 110 4.08 -4.54 7.32
N GLN A 111 4.47 -5.79 7.09
CA GLN A 111 5.78 -6.31 7.50
C GLN A 111 6.82 -5.92 6.45
N VAL A 112 7.65 -4.92 6.74
CA VAL A 112 8.63 -4.39 5.79
C VAL A 112 9.64 -5.44 5.35
N ASP A 113 10.06 -6.35 6.24
CA ASP A 113 10.97 -7.45 5.88
C ASP A 113 10.37 -8.38 4.81
N ALA A 114 9.04 -8.57 4.82
CA ALA A 114 8.36 -9.34 3.79
C ALA A 114 8.40 -8.60 2.44
N LEU A 115 8.22 -7.28 2.42
CA LEU A 115 8.38 -6.46 1.21
C LEU A 115 9.83 -6.53 0.68
N LYS A 116 10.81 -6.41 1.59
CA LYS A 116 12.26 -6.50 1.30
C LYS A 116 12.66 -7.85 0.72
N SER A 117 11.95 -8.92 1.09
CA SER A 117 12.18 -10.26 0.52
C SER A 117 11.78 -10.39 -0.96
N TYR A 118 10.99 -9.45 -1.48
CA TYR A 118 10.55 -9.46 -2.88
C TYR A 118 11.32 -8.46 -3.75
N ALA A 119 11.47 -7.23 -3.29
CA ALA A 119 12.17 -6.16 -4.00
C ALA A 119 13.03 -5.37 -3.00
N PRO A 120 14.13 -4.72 -3.43
CA PRO A 120 15.02 -3.98 -2.54
C PRO A 120 14.39 -2.63 -2.15
N VAL A 121 13.46 -2.69 -1.20
CA VAL A 121 12.71 -1.54 -0.72
C VAL A 121 13.32 -0.94 0.54
N LEU A 122 13.14 0.37 0.70
CA LEU A 122 13.52 1.13 1.90
C LEU A 122 12.31 1.93 2.38
N GLU A 123 12.06 1.96 3.68
CA GLU A 123 11.20 2.99 4.26
C GLU A 123 11.81 4.37 4.01
N PHE A 124 10.97 5.39 3.86
CA PHE A 124 11.43 6.74 3.55
C PHE A 124 12.46 7.26 4.57
N ASN A 125 12.25 6.99 5.87
CA ASN A 125 13.18 7.39 6.92
C ASN A 125 14.52 6.65 6.91
N GLU A 126 14.61 5.45 6.32
CA GLU A 126 15.89 4.72 6.15
C GLU A 126 16.82 5.47 5.16
N THR A 127 16.25 6.33 4.29
CA THR A 127 17.03 7.08 3.29
C THR A 127 17.65 8.36 3.84
N PHE A 128 17.26 8.82 5.04
CA PHE A 128 17.67 10.14 5.55
C PHE A 128 19.17 10.30 5.73
N SER A 129 19.88 9.20 6.01
CA SER A 129 21.34 9.18 6.12
C SER A 129 22.07 9.44 4.78
N GLN A 130 21.37 9.29 3.65
CA GLN A 130 21.94 9.49 2.31
C GLN A 130 21.94 10.96 1.88
N PHE A 131 21.18 11.82 2.57
CA PHE A 131 21.10 13.23 2.25
C PHE A 131 22.05 14.04 3.13
N THR A 132 22.73 15.02 2.53
CA THR A 132 23.64 15.91 3.25
C THR A 132 22.88 17.08 3.88
N GLY A 133 22.98 17.22 5.20
CA GLY A 133 22.29 18.28 5.93
C GLY A 133 20.82 17.92 6.21
N ASN A 134 19.96 18.93 6.28
CA ASN A 134 18.54 18.74 6.64
C ASN A 134 17.61 18.66 5.43
N ALA A 135 18.10 18.80 4.20
CA ALA A 135 17.27 18.82 3.00
C ALA A 135 17.26 17.45 2.31
N ILE A 136 16.08 16.98 1.91
CA ILE A 136 15.91 15.77 1.10
C ILE A 136 15.95 16.21 -0.36
N GLU A 137 17.07 15.92 -1.02
CA GLU A 137 17.32 16.41 -2.38
C GLU A 137 16.94 15.35 -3.42
N ILE A 138 15.98 15.69 -4.27
CA ILE A 138 15.56 14.90 -5.44
C ILE A 138 16.27 15.51 -6.66
N ASP A 139 17.04 14.68 -7.38
CA ASP A 139 17.74 15.16 -8.57
C ASP A 139 16.75 15.42 -9.71
N VAL A 140 15.81 14.51 -9.94
CA VAL A 140 14.83 14.63 -11.03
C VAL A 140 13.45 14.20 -10.55
N LEU A 141 12.47 15.07 -10.74
CA LEU A 141 11.05 14.78 -10.57
C LEU A 141 10.40 14.66 -11.96
N TYR A 142 9.90 13.48 -12.30
CA TYR A 142 9.01 13.30 -13.46
C TYR A 142 7.56 13.45 -13.02
N VAL A 143 6.85 14.39 -13.63
CA VAL A 143 5.41 14.58 -13.40
C VAL A 143 4.66 13.92 -14.54
N LEU A 144 4.05 12.77 -14.27
CA LEU A 144 3.34 11.99 -15.28
C LEU A 144 1.93 12.56 -15.49
N GLN A 145 1.53 12.63 -16.76
CA GLN A 145 0.22 13.13 -17.18
C GLN A 145 -0.38 12.21 -18.23
N ASN A 146 -1.70 12.06 -18.24
CA ASN A 146 -2.37 11.32 -19.29
C ASN A 146 -2.37 12.12 -20.59
N TYR A 147 -2.27 11.44 -21.73
CA TYR A 147 -2.60 12.05 -23.02
C TYR A 147 -4.07 12.46 -23.04
N LYS A 148 -4.39 13.59 -23.71
CA LYS A 148 -5.79 14.05 -23.89
C LYS A 148 -6.65 13.02 -24.63
N LYS A 149 -6.04 12.25 -25.53
CA LYS A 149 -6.65 11.12 -26.24
C LYS A 149 -5.81 9.88 -25.96
N LEU A 150 -6.40 8.93 -25.24
CA LEU A 150 -5.74 7.67 -24.89
C LEU A 150 -5.76 6.63 -26.03
N PHE A 151 -6.68 6.80 -26.97
CA PHE A 151 -6.84 5.94 -28.14
C PHE A 151 -6.74 6.79 -29.39
N GLU A 152 -5.79 6.47 -30.25
CA GLU A 152 -5.68 6.98 -31.62
C GLU A 152 -6.09 5.84 -32.54
N ASP A 153 -7.13 6.07 -33.36
CA ASP A 153 -7.67 5.08 -34.30
C ASP A 153 -8.10 3.71 -33.72
N GLY A 154 -8.27 3.63 -32.39
CA GLY A 154 -8.69 2.43 -31.67
C GLY A 154 -7.53 1.60 -31.09
N ASP A 155 -6.29 2.01 -31.36
CA ASP A 155 -5.10 1.34 -30.86
C ASP A 155 -4.60 1.96 -29.54
N TYR A 156 -4.12 1.08 -28.66
CA TYR A 156 -3.46 1.46 -27.40
C TYR A 156 -1.96 1.20 -27.55
N ASP A 157 -1.23 2.27 -27.86
CA ASP A 157 0.21 2.21 -28.00
C ASP A 157 0.92 2.72 -26.74
N ASP A 158 1.97 2.01 -26.37
CA ASP A 158 2.92 2.36 -25.32
C ASP A 158 3.77 3.54 -25.82
N LYS A 159 3.60 4.75 -25.26
CA LYS A 159 4.29 5.98 -25.69
C LYS A 159 4.48 6.99 -24.55
N TRP A 160 5.50 7.83 -24.69
CA TRP A 160 5.72 8.98 -23.82
C TRP A 160 6.33 10.16 -24.59
N GLU A 161 6.06 11.38 -24.13
CA GLU A 161 6.69 12.61 -24.65
C GLU A 161 6.89 13.62 -23.51
N THR A 162 7.97 14.38 -23.55
CA THR A 162 8.19 15.49 -22.61
C THR A 162 7.37 16.70 -23.02
N THR A 163 6.79 17.39 -22.06
CA THR A 163 5.98 18.60 -22.26
C THR A 163 6.58 19.79 -21.51
N GLU A 164 6.15 21.00 -21.85
CA GLU A 164 6.64 22.23 -21.21
C GLU A 164 6.02 22.45 -19.83
N ASP A 165 4.72 22.13 -19.67
CA ASP A 165 3.95 22.48 -18.48
C ASP A 165 3.22 21.30 -17.86
N CYS A 166 3.30 21.23 -16.54
CA CYS A 166 2.53 20.33 -15.70
C CYS A 166 2.28 20.95 -14.33
N TYR A 167 1.24 20.46 -13.66
CA TYR A 167 0.94 20.84 -12.29
C TYR A 167 1.32 19.71 -11.35
N TYR A 168 2.11 20.03 -10.33
CA TYR A 168 2.37 19.18 -9.19
C TYR A 168 2.20 20.03 -7.93
N ASP A 169 1.48 19.51 -6.94
CA ASP A 169 1.12 20.27 -5.72
C ASP A 169 2.32 20.48 -4.78
N GLY A 170 3.36 19.66 -4.90
CA GLY A 170 4.56 19.75 -4.08
C GLY A 170 4.33 19.38 -2.62
N GLU A 171 3.34 18.55 -2.29
CA GLU A 171 3.09 18.19 -0.89
C GLU A 171 4.19 17.28 -0.30
N PHE A 172 4.89 16.50 -1.13
CA PHE A 172 5.99 15.59 -0.75
C PHE A 172 5.71 14.82 0.55
N TRP A 173 4.54 14.19 0.63
CA TRP A 173 4.08 13.44 1.80
C TRP A 173 4.11 14.21 3.13
N GLY A 174 4.02 15.54 3.10
CA GLY A 174 4.03 16.41 4.27
C GLY A 174 5.42 16.92 4.70
N TYR A 175 6.47 16.61 3.95
CA TYR A 175 7.83 17.06 4.24
C TYR A 175 8.14 18.40 3.59
N ASN A 176 8.38 19.43 4.41
CA ASN A 176 8.67 20.80 3.95
C ASN A 176 10.14 21.01 3.54
N ASN A 177 11.01 20.02 3.81
CA ASN A 177 12.45 20.08 3.57
C ASN A 177 12.88 19.31 2.31
N VAL A 178 11.94 19.01 1.41
CA VAL A 178 12.24 18.36 0.12
C VAL A 178 12.56 19.43 -0.93
N THR A 179 13.65 19.24 -1.66
CA THR A 179 14.05 20.11 -2.78
C THR A 179 14.20 19.28 -4.05
N VAL A 180 13.84 19.87 -5.19
CA VAL A 180 13.94 19.22 -6.50
C VAL A 180 14.87 20.05 -7.38
N LYS A 181 15.91 19.43 -7.97
CA LYS A 181 16.84 20.12 -8.88
C LYS A 181 16.23 20.34 -10.26
N GLU A 182 15.58 19.32 -10.80
CA GLU A 182 14.97 19.35 -12.13
C GLU A 182 13.57 18.73 -12.09
N THR A 183 12.61 19.37 -12.73
CA THR A 183 11.26 18.83 -12.94
C THR A 183 11.03 18.64 -14.43
N VAL A 184 10.57 17.44 -14.82
CA VAL A 184 10.29 17.07 -16.20
C VAL A 184 8.84 16.65 -16.31
N CYS A 185 8.05 17.37 -17.10
CA CYS A 185 6.67 17.04 -17.37
C CYS A 185 6.59 16.00 -18.50
N VAL A 186 5.77 14.96 -18.34
CA VAL A 186 5.71 13.84 -19.29
C VAL A 186 4.26 13.41 -19.53
N HIS A 187 3.80 13.51 -20.77
CA HIS A 187 2.63 12.72 -21.18
C HIS A 187 3.06 11.26 -21.29
N TYR A 188 2.32 10.37 -20.64
CA TYR A 188 2.68 8.96 -20.50
C TYR A 188 1.49 8.05 -20.75
N GLN A 189 1.72 7.00 -21.52
CA GLN A 189 0.78 5.92 -21.76
C GLN A 189 1.56 4.61 -21.91
N GLY A 190 1.21 3.60 -21.12
CA GLY A 190 1.76 2.27 -21.28
C GLY A 190 2.25 1.63 -19.99
N LYS A 191 3.08 0.60 -20.14
CA LYS A 191 3.57 -0.23 -19.04
C LYS A 191 4.68 0.47 -18.27
N ILE A 192 4.64 0.32 -16.95
CA ILE A 192 5.60 0.93 -16.02
C ILE A 192 7.07 0.62 -16.35
N SER A 193 7.38 -0.52 -16.96
CA SER A 193 8.75 -0.85 -17.40
C SER A 193 9.39 0.20 -18.31
N MET A 194 8.61 0.98 -19.07
CA MET A 194 9.13 2.07 -19.90
C MET A 194 9.63 3.27 -19.09
N LEU A 195 9.29 3.39 -17.79
CA LEU A 195 9.86 4.46 -16.95
C LEU A 195 11.40 4.38 -16.88
N TRP A 196 12.00 3.21 -17.14
CA TRP A 196 13.45 3.08 -17.25
C TRP A 196 14.06 3.87 -18.42
N GLU A 197 13.29 4.15 -19.46
CA GLU A 197 13.71 5.02 -20.58
C GLU A 197 13.84 6.46 -20.12
N LEU A 198 12.89 6.95 -19.32
CA LEU A 198 12.96 8.26 -18.67
C LEU A 198 14.17 8.33 -17.73
N VAL A 199 14.33 7.36 -16.85
CA VAL A 199 15.51 7.28 -15.94
C VAL A 199 16.84 7.32 -16.71
N ALA A 200 16.89 6.77 -17.94
CA ALA A 200 18.10 6.76 -18.75
C ALA A 200 18.48 8.14 -19.31
N LEU A 201 17.57 9.11 -19.34
CA LEU A 201 17.84 10.50 -19.73
C LEU A 201 18.77 11.21 -18.74
N HIS A 202 18.79 10.77 -17.48
CA HIS A 202 19.57 11.38 -16.40
C HIS A 202 20.52 10.37 -15.73
N PRO A 203 21.57 9.89 -16.42
CA PRO A 203 22.43 8.81 -15.93
C PRO A 203 23.22 9.17 -14.66
N SER A 204 23.48 10.45 -14.41
CA SER A 204 24.14 10.97 -13.22
C SER A 204 23.22 11.13 -12.02
N ALA A 205 21.89 11.12 -12.21
CA ALA A 205 20.93 11.26 -11.11
C ALA A 205 21.05 10.06 -10.16
N LYS A 206 21.07 10.37 -8.86
CA LYS A 206 21.05 9.41 -7.76
C LYS A 206 19.66 9.28 -7.16
N THR A 207 18.86 10.35 -7.18
CA THR A 207 17.51 10.35 -6.61
C THR A 207 16.49 10.77 -7.66
N ILE A 208 15.66 9.83 -8.12
CA ILE A 208 14.59 10.10 -9.10
C ILE A 208 13.23 9.84 -8.48
N MET A 209 12.29 10.77 -8.67
CA MET A 209 10.91 10.66 -8.24
C MET A 209 9.93 10.67 -9.41
N PHE A 210 8.90 9.83 -9.37
CA PHE A 210 7.76 9.89 -10.29
C PHE A 210 6.49 10.32 -9.54
N SER A 211 5.89 11.46 -9.89
CA SER A 211 4.52 11.75 -9.44
C SER A 211 3.50 11.03 -10.33
N ASN A 212 2.26 10.94 -9.84
CA ASN A 212 1.16 10.32 -10.60
C ASN A 212 1.46 8.87 -11.02
N GLY A 213 2.06 8.11 -10.10
CA GLY A 213 2.45 6.71 -10.31
C GLY A 213 1.27 5.76 -10.58
N GLU A 214 0.02 6.23 -10.47
CA GLU A 214 -1.16 5.49 -10.94
C GLU A 214 -1.31 5.42 -12.46
N ILE A 215 -0.65 6.31 -13.22
CA ILE A 215 -0.77 6.38 -14.68
C ILE A 215 -0.14 5.15 -15.36
N PRO A 216 1.12 4.75 -15.06
CA PRO A 216 1.72 3.59 -15.68
C PRO A 216 1.02 2.29 -15.29
N LEU A 217 0.79 1.42 -16.28
CA LEU A 217 0.11 0.13 -16.09
C LEU A 217 1.07 -0.98 -15.63
N HIS A 218 0.52 -2.05 -15.06
CA HIS A 218 1.28 -3.27 -14.77
C HIS A 218 1.84 -3.88 -16.06
N THR A 219 3.12 -4.28 -16.05
CA THR A 219 3.73 -5.04 -17.15
C THR A 219 3.16 -6.46 -17.25
N SER A 220 2.86 -7.11 -16.12
CA SER A 220 2.53 -8.54 -16.04
C SER A 220 1.39 -8.83 -15.05
N TYR A 221 0.24 -8.17 -15.21
CA TYR A 221 -0.91 -8.30 -14.31
C TYR A 221 -1.41 -9.75 -14.18
N GLY A 222 -1.70 -10.21 -12.95
CA GLY A 222 -2.24 -11.54 -12.67
C GLY A 222 -1.29 -12.72 -12.92
N THR A 223 -0.04 -12.48 -13.33
CA THR A 223 0.99 -13.52 -13.50
C THR A 223 1.60 -13.98 -12.18
N LYS A 224 2.47 -14.99 -12.21
CA LYS A 224 3.24 -15.43 -11.02
C LYS A 224 4.01 -14.27 -10.39
N VAL A 225 4.62 -13.41 -11.19
CA VAL A 225 5.39 -12.23 -10.71
C VAL A 225 4.50 -11.27 -9.93
N TYR A 226 3.29 -11.00 -10.44
CA TYR A 226 2.28 -10.20 -9.74
C TYR A 226 1.91 -10.82 -8.39
N TRP A 227 1.65 -12.12 -8.36
CA TRP A 227 1.25 -12.82 -7.13
C TRP A 227 2.37 -12.95 -6.12
N ASP A 228 3.62 -13.14 -6.55
CA ASP A 228 4.79 -13.15 -5.68
C ASP A 228 4.97 -11.79 -5.00
N CYS A 229 4.81 -10.70 -5.74
CA CYS A 229 4.80 -9.35 -5.16
C CYS A 229 3.64 -9.18 -4.18
N ARG A 230 2.41 -9.57 -4.56
CA ARG A 230 1.23 -9.43 -3.71
C ARG A 230 1.33 -10.24 -2.40
N LYS A 231 1.94 -11.43 -2.44
CA LYS A 231 2.23 -12.29 -1.28
C LYS A 231 3.25 -11.66 -0.31
N SER A 232 4.13 -10.79 -0.81
CA SER A 232 5.10 -10.05 0.02
C SER A 232 4.44 -9.00 0.91
N MET A 233 3.27 -8.48 0.51
CA MET A 233 2.51 -7.44 1.23
C MET A 233 1.74 -7.98 2.45
N LYS A 234 2.46 -8.62 3.37
CA LYS A 234 1.89 -9.16 4.62
C LYS A 234 1.53 -8.03 5.58
N PHE A 235 0.33 -8.09 6.14
CA PHE A 235 -0.10 -7.11 7.15
C PHE A 235 0.78 -7.15 8.41
N SER A 236 0.91 -6.00 9.08
CA SER A 236 1.71 -5.89 10.31
C SER A 236 1.16 -6.82 11.40
N LYS A 237 2.06 -7.39 12.20
CA LYS A 237 1.70 -8.36 13.25
C LYS A 237 0.68 -7.78 14.24
N ARG A 238 0.85 -6.51 14.61
CA ARG A 238 -0.09 -5.78 15.47
C ARG A 238 -1.54 -5.84 14.94
N LEU A 239 -1.73 -5.55 13.65
CA LEU A 239 -3.08 -5.53 13.06
C LEU A 239 -3.66 -6.94 12.89
N LEU A 240 -2.81 -7.93 12.61
CA LEU A 240 -3.19 -9.34 12.63
C LEU A 240 -3.67 -9.77 14.03
N ASP A 241 -2.90 -9.47 15.07
CA ASP A 241 -3.22 -9.84 16.46
C ASP A 241 -4.55 -9.21 16.92
N ILE A 242 -4.80 -7.95 16.57
CA ILE A 242 -6.07 -7.26 16.88
C ILE A 242 -7.25 -7.90 16.16
N ALA A 243 -7.10 -8.23 14.87
CA ALA A 243 -8.12 -8.91 14.10
C ALA A 243 -8.39 -10.33 14.64
N ASP A 244 -7.34 -11.08 15.00
CA ASP A 244 -7.43 -12.41 15.60
C ASP A 244 -8.22 -12.39 16.90
N GLU A 245 -7.93 -11.42 17.77
CA GLU A 245 -8.63 -11.24 19.03
C GLU A 245 -10.13 -10.96 18.82
N TYR A 246 -10.46 -10.08 17.88
CA TYR A 246 -11.84 -9.77 17.53
C TYR A 246 -12.56 -10.99 16.95
N ILE A 247 -11.96 -11.70 15.99
CA ILE A 247 -12.56 -12.89 15.37
C ILE A 247 -12.82 -13.98 16.41
N LYS A 248 -11.89 -14.17 17.35
CA LYS A 248 -12.04 -15.12 18.45
C LYS A 248 -13.19 -14.78 19.37
N LYS A 249 -13.26 -13.53 19.83
CA LYS A 249 -14.23 -13.09 20.84
C LYS A 249 -15.62 -12.86 20.26
N GLU A 250 -15.69 -12.16 19.13
CA GLU A 250 -16.94 -11.68 18.55
C GLU A 250 -17.48 -12.61 17.47
N LEU A 251 -16.62 -13.32 16.74
CA LEU A 251 -17.04 -14.19 15.64
C LEU A 251 -16.86 -15.69 15.95
N SER A 252 -16.54 -16.03 17.20
CA SER A 252 -16.44 -17.41 17.71
C SER A 252 -15.54 -18.33 16.86
N CYS A 253 -14.46 -17.80 16.30
CA CYS A 253 -13.55 -18.55 15.43
C CYS A 253 -12.08 -18.40 15.84
N ASN A 254 -11.33 -19.50 15.82
CA ASN A 254 -9.87 -19.53 16.11
C ASN A 254 -9.03 -20.01 14.91
N LYS A 255 -9.63 -20.09 13.72
CA LYS A 255 -8.98 -20.58 12.50
C LYS A 255 -8.69 -19.40 11.57
N VAL A 256 -7.65 -19.51 10.75
CA VAL A 256 -7.41 -18.53 9.68
C VAL A 256 -8.53 -18.60 8.63
N LYS A 257 -9.02 -19.81 8.30
CA LYS A 257 -10.23 -19.99 7.50
C LYS A 257 -11.41 -20.27 8.41
N CYS A 258 -12.19 -19.24 8.72
CA CYS A 258 -13.34 -19.35 9.59
C CYS A 258 -14.54 -19.92 8.84
N ASP A 259 -15.30 -20.75 9.55
CA ASP A 259 -16.54 -21.39 9.12
C ASP A 259 -17.77 -20.77 9.82
N SER A 260 -17.58 -19.92 10.83
CA SER A 260 -18.65 -19.39 11.70
C SER A 260 -19.28 -18.07 11.23
N TYR A 261 -18.77 -17.38 10.21
CA TYR A 261 -19.33 -16.11 9.74
C TYR A 261 -19.09 -15.89 8.25
N MET A 262 -20.02 -15.14 7.62
CA MET A 262 -19.80 -14.55 6.29
C MET A 262 -19.40 -13.08 6.42
N ALA A 263 -18.66 -12.56 5.45
CA ALA A 263 -18.25 -11.17 5.40
C ALA A 263 -18.84 -10.45 4.19
N VAL A 264 -19.26 -9.21 4.44
CA VAL A 264 -19.80 -8.28 3.44
C VAL A 264 -18.95 -7.02 3.46
N HIS A 265 -18.38 -6.67 2.30
CA HIS A 265 -17.84 -5.33 2.10
C HIS A 265 -18.84 -4.49 1.32
N TRP A 266 -19.45 -3.52 2.02
CA TRP A 266 -20.52 -2.66 1.51
C TRP A 266 -20.03 -1.22 1.39
N ARG A 267 -19.53 -0.86 0.20
CA ARG A 267 -19.04 0.49 -0.14
C ARG A 267 -20.20 1.37 -0.57
N ARG A 268 -20.45 2.46 0.17
CA ARG A 268 -21.56 3.40 -0.02
C ARG A 268 -21.01 4.79 -0.34
N GLN A 269 -21.20 5.80 0.52
CA GLN A 269 -20.71 7.18 0.35
C GLN A 269 -20.67 7.68 -1.10
N ASP A 270 -19.51 8.03 -1.64
CA ASP A 270 -19.31 8.49 -3.02
C ASP A 270 -19.77 7.48 -4.07
N PHE A 271 -19.68 6.16 -3.83
CA PHE A 271 -20.26 5.15 -4.72
C PHE A 271 -21.78 5.27 -4.77
N ALA A 272 -22.45 5.39 -3.62
CA ALA A 272 -23.91 5.55 -3.61
C ALA A 272 -24.36 6.87 -4.25
N ARG A 273 -23.54 7.94 -4.18
CA ARG A 273 -23.84 9.26 -4.76
C ARG A 273 -23.58 9.34 -6.26
N SER A 274 -22.46 8.79 -6.73
CA SER A 274 -22.00 8.92 -8.12
C SER A 274 -22.31 7.68 -8.98
N ARG A 275 -22.46 6.52 -8.35
CA ARG A 275 -22.63 5.20 -8.97
C ARG A 275 -23.82 4.45 -8.37
N GLY A 276 -24.91 5.17 -8.06
CA GLY A 276 -26.10 4.59 -7.41
C GLY A 276 -26.76 3.45 -8.19
N LYS A 277 -26.45 3.30 -9.49
CA LYS A 277 -26.91 2.19 -10.34
C LYS A 277 -26.03 0.92 -10.24
N ASP A 278 -24.88 1.01 -9.58
CA ASP A 278 -23.89 -0.07 -9.49
C ASP A 278 -23.82 -0.68 -8.08
N VAL A 279 -24.49 -0.06 -7.10
CA VAL A 279 -24.46 -0.48 -5.69
C VAL A 279 -25.89 -0.61 -5.12
N PRO A 280 -26.18 -1.65 -4.32
CA PRO A 280 -27.53 -1.85 -3.77
C PRO A 280 -27.87 -0.90 -2.63
N SER A 281 -29.18 -0.66 -2.46
CA SER A 281 -29.80 -0.09 -1.25
C SER A 281 -29.60 -0.99 -0.02
N PRO A 282 -29.81 -0.48 1.20
CA PRO A 282 -29.77 -1.28 2.43
C PRO A 282 -30.72 -2.50 2.37
N GLU A 283 -31.93 -2.30 1.86
CA GLU A 283 -32.97 -3.33 1.75
C GLU A 283 -32.56 -4.43 0.76
N GLN A 284 -32.06 -4.04 -0.41
CA GLN A 284 -31.61 -4.99 -1.41
C GLN A 284 -30.31 -5.71 -0.97
N THR A 285 -29.45 -5.04 -0.23
CA THR A 285 -28.26 -5.66 0.38
C THR A 285 -28.68 -6.76 1.37
N ALA A 286 -29.63 -6.47 2.25
CA ALA A 286 -30.17 -7.46 3.18
C ALA A 286 -30.81 -8.66 2.47
N ALA A 287 -31.59 -8.40 1.41
CA ALA A 287 -32.21 -9.46 0.60
C ALA A 287 -31.17 -10.39 -0.03
N GLN A 288 -30.09 -9.83 -0.59
CA GLN A 288 -28.99 -10.61 -1.17
C GLN A 288 -28.25 -11.45 -0.13
N ILE A 289 -27.98 -10.89 1.05
CA ILE A 289 -27.34 -11.60 2.16
C ILE A 289 -28.21 -12.79 2.59
N ASN A 290 -29.50 -12.56 2.87
CA ASN A 290 -30.42 -13.63 3.29
C ASN A 290 -30.55 -14.73 2.24
N LYS A 291 -30.63 -14.34 0.95
CA LYS A 291 -30.65 -15.29 -0.16
C LYS A 291 -29.40 -16.18 -0.16
N LEU A 292 -28.22 -15.58 0.00
CA LEU A 292 -26.96 -16.34 0.04
C LEU A 292 -26.89 -17.29 1.24
N LEU A 293 -27.31 -16.83 2.41
CA LEU A 293 -27.34 -17.67 3.63
C LEU A 293 -28.23 -18.90 3.44
N TYR A 294 -29.42 -18.70 2.86
CA TYR A 294 -30.35 -19.79 2.56
C TYR A 294 -29.81 -20.74 1.48
N GLU A 295 -29.41 -20.22 0.31
CA GLU A 295 -28.99 -21.03 -0.84
C GLU A 295 -27.72 -21.83 -0.57
N LYS A 296 -26.80 -21.29 0.22
CA LYS A 296 -25.54 -21.95 0.58
C LYS A 296 -25.64 -22.79 1.85
N ARG A 297 -26.79 -22.79 2.54
CA ARG A 297 -27.02 -23.52 3.80
C ARG A 297 -25.91 -23.24 4.82
N MET A 298 -25.53 -21.97 4.96
CA MET A 298 -24.45 -21.58 5.86
C MET A 298 -24.94 -21.65 7.31
N ASP A 299 -24.31 -22.49 8.12
CA ASP A 299 -24.49 -22.49 9.57
C ASP A 299 -23.48 -21.51 10.18
N ILE A 300 -23.90 -20.25 10.33
CA ILE A 300 -23.04 -19.16 10.80
C ILE A 300 -23.67 -18.44 11.99
N THR A 301 -22.82 -17.94 12.87
CA THR A 301 -23.21 -17.18 14.06
C THR A 301 -23.53 -15.71 13.74
N GLY A 302 -23.08 -15.18 12.60
CA GLY A 302 -23.37 -13.79 12.23
C GLY A 302 -22.76 -13.35 10.90
N VAL A 303 -23.12 -12.13 10.48
CA VAL A 303 -22.62 -11.45 9.29
C VAL A 303 -21.66 -10.34 9.73
N PHE A 304 -20.41 -10.41 9.31
CA PHE A 304 -19.45 -9.31 9.50
C PHE A 304 -19.59 -8.28 8.38
N LEU A 305 -19.75 -7.01 8.74
CA LEU A 305 -19.94 -5.90 7.82
C LEU A 305 -18.76 -4.92 7.88
N ALA A 306 -17.99 -4.85 6.80
CA ALA A 306 -17.04 -3.77 6.54
C ALA A 306 -17.71 -2.71 5.66
N THR A 307 -17.85 -1.48 6.13
CA THR A 307 -18.59 -0.44 5.40
C THR A 307 -18.15 0.97 5.77
N ASP A 308 -18.26 1.88 4.82
CA ASP A 308 -18.13 3.31 5.02
C ASP A 308 -19.50 4.04 5.04
N ALA A 309 -20.60 3.28 5.04
CA ALA A 309 -21.97 3.80 5.04
C ALA A 309 -22.26 4.70 6.27
N THR A 310 -23.28 5.53 6.13
CA THR A 310 -23.75 6.38 7.23
C THR A 310 -24.40 5.55 8.35
N ALA A 311 -24.43 6.09 9.56
CA ALA A 311 -25.10 5.44 10.69
C ALA A 311 -26.58 5.10 10.41
N GLU A 312 -27.27 5.96 9.65
CA GLU A 312 -28.66 5.72 9.24
C GLU A 312 -28.80 4.53 8.29
N GLU A 313 -27.92 4.43 7.29
CA GLU A 313 -27.89 3.31 6.35
C GLU A 313 -27.56 1.99 7.06
N ILE A 314 -26.59 2.01 7.98
CA ILE A 314 -26.24 0.85 8.80
C ILE A 314 -27.44 0.42 9.64
N LYS A 315 -28.17 1.36 10.26
CA LYS A 315 -29.37 1.07 11.04
C LYS A 315 -30.45 0.40 10.19
N LYS A 316 -30.67 0.88 8.97
CA LYS A 316 -31.64 0.28 8.02
C LYS A 316 -31.23 -1.15 7.62
N LEU A 317 -29.97 -1.36 7.26
CA LEU A 317 -29.44 -2.69 6.91
C LEU A 317 -29.58 -3.67 8.08
N LYS A 318 -29.18 -3.27 9.29
CA LYS A 318 -29.33 -4.08 10.51
C LYS A 318 -30.79 -4.44 10.76
N ALA A 319 -31.70 -3.48 10.69
CA ALA A 319 -33.13 -3.72 10.89
C ALA A 319 -33.71 -4.70 9.86
N ALA A 320 -33.24 -4.67 8.61
CA ALA A 320 -33.67 -5.60 7.57
C ALA A 320 -33.13 -7.03 7.78
N LEU A 321 -31.88 -7.17 8.23
CA LEU A 321 -31.24 -8.48 8.51
C LEU A 321 -31.76 -9.13 9.80
N SER A 322 -32.03 -8.35 10.85
CA SER A 322 -32.55 -8.89 12.13
C SER A 322 -33.91 -9.58 12.00
N ARG A 323 -34.70 -9.26 10.97
CA ARG A 323 -35.96 -9.98 10.67
C ARG A 323 -35.75 -11.47 10.37
N HIS A 324 -34.52 -11.87 10.06
CA HIS A 324 -34.12 -13.23 9.70
C HIS A 324 -33.15 -13.85 10.72
N SER A 325 -33.10 -13.30 11.94
CA SER A 325 -32.29 -13.82 13.06
C SER A 325 -30.78 -13.88 12.85
N HIS A 326 -30.22 -13.04 11.97
CA HIS A 326 -28.78 -12.91 11.81
C HIS A 326 -28.24 -11.65 12.51
N GLU A 327 -27.25 -11.83 13.37
CA GLU A 327 -26.55 -10.72 14.01
C GLU A 327 -25.56 -10.07 13.03
N VAL A 328 -25.58 -8.74 12.94
CA VAL A 328 -24.64 -7.97 12.11
C VAL A 328 -23.55 -7.39 13.00
N LYS A 329 -22.34 -7.88 12.82
CA LYS A 329 -21.15 -7.44 13.55
C LYS A 329 -20.31 -6.50 12.71
N MET A 330 -19.72 -5.51 13.35
CA MET A 330 -18.75 -4.59 12.76
C MET A 330 -17.56 -4.52 13.70
N PHE A 331 -16.36 -4.29 13.17
CA PHE A 331 -15.19 -4.15 14.02
C PHE A 331 -15.38 -2.96 14.96
N SER A 332 -15.24 -3.23 16.26
CA SER A 332 -15.26 -2.23 17.31
C SER A 332 -14.10 -2.56 18.24
N PRO A 333 -13.05 -1.73 18.29
CA PRO A 333 -11.89 -2.01 19.12
C PRO A 333 -12.24 -1.91 20.60
N ASN A 334 -11.50 -2.65 21.43
CA ASN A 334 -11.56 -2.43 22.88
C ASN A 334 -11.00 -1.02 23.23
N HIS A 335 -11.25 -0.54 24.44
CA HIS A 335 -10.85 0.82 24.85
C HIS A 335 -9.34 1.10 24.67
N LYS A 336 -8.48 0.10 24.91
CA LYS A 336 -7.02 0.27 24.78
C LYS A 336 -6.62 0.44 23.32
N ASP A 337 -7.15 -0.38 22.43
CA ASP A 337 -6.86 -0.32 21.00
C ASP A 337 -7.47 0.94 20.38
N ALA A 338 -8.68 1.33 20.78
CA ALA A 338 -9.36 2.52 20.28
C ALA A 338 -8.52 3.80 20.43
N MET A 339 -7.66 3.87 21.47
CA MET A 339 -6.76 5.01 21.71
C MET A 339 -5.52 5.02 20.79
N GLN A 340 -5.20 3.89 20.15
CA GLN A 340 -3.98 3.71 19.35
C GLN A 340 -4.27 3.54 17.85
N LEU A 341 -5.48 3.12 17.49
CA LEU A 341 -5.86 2.87 16.12
C LEU A 341 -6.10 4.18 15.36
N ARG A 342 -5.48 4.29 14.19
CA ARG A 342 -5.74 5.34 13.19
C ARG A 342 -6.67 4.82 12.10
N GLU A 343 -7.24 5.71 11.29
CA GLU A 343 -8.27 5.34 10.29
C GLU A 343 -7.82 4.23 9.32
N GLY A 344 -6.54 4.24 8.92
CA GLY A 344 -5.96 3.16 8.11
C GLY A 344 -5.94 1.79 8.78
N ASP A 345 -5.79 1.77 10.12
CA ASP A 345 -5.76 0.52 10.87
C ASP A 345 -7.12 -0.18 10.80
N TYR A 346 -8.22 0.56 10.96
CA TYR A 346 -9.59 0.03 10.83
C TYR A 346 -9.82 -0.59 9.46
N ALA A 347 -9.39 0.10 8.39
CA ALA A 347 -9.52 -0.41 7.02
C ALA A 347 -8.76 -1.73 6.82
N VAL A 348 -7.54 -1.84 7.33
CA VAL A 348 -6.75 -3.08 7.24
C VAL A 348 -7.35 -4.20 8.09
N ILE A 349 -7.79 -3.89 9.32
CA ILE A 349 -8.42 -4.87 10.22
C ILE A 349 -9.71 -5.42 9.58
N ASP A 350 -10.56 -4.56 9.02
CA ASP A 350 -11.76 -4.99 8.28
C ASP A 350 -11.40 -5.92 7.13
N GLN A 351 -10.33 -5.64 6.38
CA GLN A 351 -9.88 -6.54 5.31
C GLN A 351 -9.41 -7.90 5.83
N ILE A 352 -8.67 -7.93 6.93
CA ILE A 352 -8.21 -9.18 7.57
C ILE A 352 -9.42 -9.99 8.05
N ILE A 353 -10.40 -9.35 8.69
CA ILE A 353 -11.61 -10.05 9.15
C ILE A 353 -12.43 -10.54 7.95
N CYS A 354 -12.60 -9.73 6.90
CA CYS A 354 -13.30 -10.15 5.70
C CYS A 354 -12.62 -11.31 4.95
N SER A 355 -11.28 -11.30 4.87
CA SER A 355 -10.55 -12.32 4.11
C SER A 355 -10.64 -13.70 4.75
N ARG A 356 -10.96 -13.79 6.05
CA ARG A 356 -11.03 -15.05 6.80
C ARG A 356 -12.41 -15.69 6.86
N ALA A 357 -13.45 -14.98 6.41
CA ALA A 357 -14.83 -15.47 6.46
C ALA A 357 -15.07 -16.71 5.59
N VAL A 358 -16.08 -17.52 5.93
CA VAL A 358 -16.44 -18.72 5.14
C VAL A 358 -16.88 -18.35 3.73
N TYR A 359 -17.49 -17.17 3.61
CA TYR A 359 -17.96 -16.60 2.36
C TYR A 359 -17.75 -15.10 2.38
N PHE A 360 -17.27 -14.55 1.28
CA PHE A 360 -17.12 -13.12 1.09
C PHE A 360 -17.95 -12.63 -0.10
N ILE A 361 -18.61 -11.50 0.08
CA ILE A 361 -19.27 -10.73 -0.98
C ILE A 361 -18.87 -9.25 -0.85
N GLY A 362 -18.36 -8.69 -1.94
CA GLY A 362 -17.86 -7.32 -1.98
C GLY A 362 -18.73 -6.37 -2.80
N THR A 363 -18.30 -5.13 -2.90
CA THR A 363 -18.92 -4.11 -3.77
C THR A 363 -18.21 -4.06 -5.13
N HIS A 364 -18.99 -3.86 -6.20
CA HIS A 364 -18.51 -3.76 -7.59
C HIS A 364 -17.44 -2.67 -7.74
N GLU A 365 -16.35 -2.97 -8.46
CA GLU A 365 -15.21 -2.08 -8.75
C GLU A 365 -14.50 -1.45 -7.55
N SER A 366 -14.78 -1.88 -6.33
CA SER A 366 -14.08 -1.37 -5.18
C SER A 366 -12.70 -2.03 -5.04
N THR A 367 -11.65 -1.22 -5.08
CA THR A 367 -10.27 -1.65 -4.81
C THR A 367 -10.13 -2.27 -3.42
N PHE A 368 -10.95 -1.85 -2.44
CA PHE A 368 -11.02 -2.48 -1.13
C PHE A 368 -11.51 -3.94 -1.22
N SER A 369 -12.56 -4.21 -2.02
CA SER A 369 -13.02 -5.58 -2.30
C SER A 369 -11.94 -6.41 -2.99
N PHE A 370 -11.24 -5.82 -3.98
CA PHE A 370 -10.18 -6.53 -4.72
C PHE A 370 -9.05 -6.98 -3.80
N ARG A 371 -8.62 -6.13 -2.86
CA ARG A 371 -7.56 -6.50 -1.90
C ARG A 371 -7.99 -7.63 -0.96
N ILE A 372 -9.27 -7.71 -0.59
CA ILE A 372 -9.82 -8.86 0.17
C ILE A 372 -9.82 -10.12 -0.68
N GLN A 373 -10.25 -10.03 -1.95
CA GLN A 373 -10.29 -11.18 -2.86
C GLN A 373 -8.89 -11.79 -3.05
N GLU A 374 -7.87 -10.94 -3.25
CA GLU A 374 -6.48 -11.40 -3.33
C GLU A 374 -5.99 -12.05 -2.05
N GLU A 375 -6.36 -11.49 -0.89
CA GLU A 375 -6.00 -12.09 0.40
C GLU A 375 -6.63 -13.47 0.56
N ARG A 376 -7.88 -13.64 0.12
CA ARG A 376 -8.57 -14.93 0.10
C ARG A 376 -7.91 -15.93 -0.84
N GLU A 377 -7.45 -15.49 -2.01
CA GLU A 377 -6.69 -16.35 -2.94
C GLU A 377 -5.35 -16.79 -2.32
N ILE A 378 -4.62 -15.89 -1.64
CA ILE A 378 -3.38 -16.22 -0.92
C ILE A 378 -3.64 -17.23 0.19
N LEU A 379 -4.73 -17.05 0.95
CA LEU A 379 -5.14 -18.00 1.98
C LEU A 379 -5.62 -19.33 1.38
N GLY A 380 -5.97 -19.38 0.09
CA GLY A 380 -6.43 -20.57 -0.61
C GLY A 380 -7.90 -20.90 -0.32
N PHE A 381 -8.76 -19.89 -0.26
CA PHE A 381 -10.21 -20.09 -0.26
C PHE A 381 -10.72 -20.50 -1.65
N PRO A 382 -11.82 -21.27 -1.75
CA PRO A 382 -12.44 -21.57 -3.04
C PRO A 382 -12.95 -20.31 -3.74
N LYS A 383 -12.79 -20.27 -5.08
CA LYS A 383 -13.15 -19.13 -5.94
C LYS A 383 -14.62 -18.72 -5.79
N GLU A 384 -15.49 -19.71 -5.57
CA GLU A 384 -16.93 -19.57 -5.38
C GLU A 384 -17.29 -18.81 -4.10
N THR A 385 -16.39 -18.79 -3.12
CA THR A 385 -16.57 -18.06 -1.86
C THR A 385 -15.86 -16.71 -1.84
N THR A 386 -15.13 -16.38 -2.90
CA THR A 386 -14.23 -15.22 -2.98
C THR A 386 -14.72 -14.18 -3.98
N PHE A 387 -14.95 -14.57 -5.22
CA PHE A 387 -15.28 -13.65 -6.31
C PHE A 387 -16.80 -13.43 -6.41
N ASN A 388 -17.37 -12.79 -5.39
CA ASN A 388 -18.78 -12.43 -5.33
C ASN A 388 -18.93 -10.91 -5.19
N ARG A 389 -19.91 -10.35 -5.89
CA ARG A 389 -20.27 -8.93 -5.79
C ARG A 389 -21.74 -8.76 -5.41
N LEU A 390 -22.02 -7.72 -4.65
CA LEU A 390 -23.36 -7.18 -4.46
C LEU A 390 -23.87 -6.62 -5.80
N CYS A 391 -25.07 -7.03 -6.18
CA CYS A 391 -25.78 -6.52 -7.34
C CYS A 391 -26.55 -5.24 -6.99
N PRO A 392 -26.74 -4.30 -7.94
CA PRO A 392 -27.60 -3.15 -7.73
C PRO A 392 -29.08 -3.55 -7.62
N ASP A 393 -29.92 -2.60 -7.22
CA ASP A 393 -31.38 -2.77 -7.08
C ASP A 393 -32.06 -3.08 -8.42
N SER A 394 -31.52 -2.54 -9.50
CA SER A 394 -32.01 -2.73 -10.87
C SER A 394 -30.84 -2.63 -11.86
N GLY A 395 -30.98 -3.27 -13.01
CA GLY A 395 -29.95 -3.31 -14.04
C GLY A 395 -29.05 -4.54 -13.98
N ASP A 396 -27.99 -4.52 -14.78
CA ASP A 396 -27.14 -5.67 -14.99
C ASP A 396 -26.23 -5.94 -13.78
N CYS A 397 -26.15 -7.22 -13.41
CA CYS A 397 -25.21 -7.69 -12.42
C CYS A 397 -24.11 -8.54 -13.07
N GLU A 398 -23.13 -7.88 -13.68
CA GLU A 398 -21.99 -8.57 -14.27
C GLU A 398 -21.21 -9.37 -13.24
N LYS A 399 -20.68 -10.52 -13.66
CA LYS A 399 -19.83 -11.33 -12.78
C LYS A 399 -18.50 -10.60 -12.56
N PRO A 400 -17.96 -10.58 -11.32
CA PRO A 400 -16.65 -10.01 -11.09
C PRO A 400 -15.59 -10.80 -11.86
N ALA A 401 -14.59 -10.09 -12.38
CA ALA A 401 -13.40 -10.73 -12.95
C ALA A 401 -12.74 -11.64 -11.90
N ARG A 402 -12.23 -12.79 -12.35
CA ARG A 402 -11.63 -13.81 -11.48
C ARG A 402 -10.13 -13.88 -11.74
N TRP A 403 -9.39 -13.03 -11.05
CA TRP A 403 -7.93 -13.06 -11.07
C TRP A 403 -7.44 -14.03 -10.01
N THR A 404 -7.07 -15.24 -10.43
CA THR A 404 -6.75 -16.31 -9.50
C THR A 404 -5.25 -16.42 -9.28
N ILE A 405 -4.85 -16.86 -8.09
CA ILE A 405 -3.44 -17.00 -7.75
C ILE A 405 -2.70 -17.93 -8.72
N VAL A 406 -1.51 -17.50 -9.14
CA VAL A 406 -0.56 -18.29 -9.93
C VAL A 406 0.66 -18.53 -9.04
N ASN A 407 0.97 -19.81 -8.81
CA ASN A 407 2.03 -20.24 -7.89
C ASN A 407 3.31 -20.65 -8.59
#